data_AF-A0A7K2T703-F1
#
_entry.id   AF-A0A7K2T703-F1
#
_cell.length_a   1.000
_cell.length_b   1.000
_cell.length_c   1.000
_cell.angle_alpha   90.00
_cell.angle_beta   90.00
_cell.angle_gamma   90.00
#
_symmetry.space_group_name_H-M   'P 1'
#
loop_
_entity.id
_entity.type
_entity.pdbx_description
1 polymer ?
#
loop_
_entity_poly.entity_id
_entity_poly.type
_entity_poly.pdbx_seq_one_letter_code
_entity_poly.pdbx_strand_id
1 'polypeptide(L)'
;MSAKRWNASYPVGTPVFAYPGFRPEDASDARRLVTRTRTAAQQSSSGDPVVWVEGEGSYIVLTHVDPVTEAEWEKARAAGDGGGRVNISPVYCPDTSCFWSVHGIPDVYAEARAYHLSSHRAEEHGEPLTAEQVAYAKRVGHPLPNSLDTAAEKHDGQPVDSAPSRTVLDRARHALTARMTNAGLRVALESVTAHAARLEAERHTTNEALSEAVEALHADPDQTAEAPPRDDDASDNRRRLYLDGKGTAWISLYHDDGTEWIVPVQGEVAIERDARHVADETGSLREIGRCW
;
A
#
# COMPACT_ATOMS: atom_id res chain seq x y z
N MET A 1 -15.66 28.72 -22.04
CA MET A 1 -14.36 29.22 -22.56
C MET A 1 -13.69 28.08 -23.32
N SER A 2 -13.22 28.27 -24.56
CA SER A 2 -12.59 27.19 -25.33
C SER A 2 -11.16 26.89 -24.88
N ALA A 3 -10.67 25.66 -25.13
CA ALA A 3 -9.31 25.24 -24.80
C ALA A 3 -8.25 26.15 -25.47
N LYS A 4 -8.46 26.52 -26.74
CA LYS A 4 -7.56 27.45 -27.46
C LYS A 4 -7.46 28.82 -26.79
N ARG A 5 -8.60 29.38 -26.34
CA ARG A 5 -8.63 30.67 -25.65
C ARG A 5 -7.95 30.58 -24.29
N TRP A 6 -8.18 29.49 -23.55
CA TRP A 6 -7.51 29.24 -22.27
C TRP A 6 -5.99 29.19 -22.42
N ASN A 7 -5.47 28.36 -23.33
CA ASN A 7 -4.03 28.17 -23.53
C ASN A 7 -3.32 29.46 -23.97
N ALA A 8 -4.03 30.36 -24.66
CA ALA A 8 -3.48 31.66 -25.03
C ALA A 8 -3.30 32.60 -23.82
N SER A 9 -4.14 32.45 -22.79
CA SER A 9 -4.09 33.28 -21.57
C SER A 9 -3.27 32.65 -20.45
N TYR A 10 -3.26 31.31 -20.36
CA TYR A 10 -2.80 30.57 -19.19
C TYR A 10 -1.91 29.38 -19.62
N PRO A 11 -0.57 29.51 -19.53
CA PRO A 11 0.33 28.40 -19.85
C PRO A 11 0.23 27.24 -18.83
N VAL A 12 0.85 26.11 -19.14
CA VAL A 12 1.02 25.00 -18.19
C VAL A 12 1.78 25.49 -16.96
N GLY A 13 1.38 25.06 -15.76
CA GLY A 13 1.92 25.52 -14.48
C GLY A 13 1.19 26.73 -13.90
N THR A 14 0.14 27.22 -14.56
CA THR A 14 -0.71 28.32 -14.05
C THR A 14 -1.33 27.93 -12.71
N PRO A 15 -1.21 28.76 -11.66
CA PRO A 15 -1.93 28.56 -10.40
C PRO A 15 -3.44 28.60 -10.60
N VAL A 16 -4.15 27.64 -10.01
CA VAL A 16 -5.61 27.53 -10.13
C VAL A 16 -6.24 27.11 -8.81
N PHE A 17 -7.50 27.51 -8.62
CA PHE A 17 -8.44 26.77 -7.78
C PHE A 17 -9.24 25.83 -8.66
N ALA A 18 -9.23 24.54 -8.36
CA ALA A 18 -9.92 23.52 -9.15
C ALA A 18 -10.95 22.77 -8.31
N TYR A 19 -12.09 22.42 -8.91
CA TYR A 19 -13.22 21.82 -8.22
C TYR A 19 -13.64 20.50 -8.91
N PRO A 20 -13.02 19.36 -8.56
CA PRO A 20 -13.40 18.07 -9.09
C PRO A 20 -14.86 17.76 -8.75
N GLY A 21 -15.66 17.41 -9.76
CA GLY A 21 -17.08 17.06 -9.59
C GLY A 21 -18.03 18.25 -9.72
N PHE A 22 -18.02 19.18 -8.77
CA PHE A 22 -19.00 20.29 -8.70
C PHE A 22 -18.40 21.52 -8.02
N ARG A 23 -18.94 22.72 -8.32
CA ARG A 23 -18.46 23.98 -7.74
C ARG A 23 -19.12 24.25 -6.37
N PRO A 24 -18.52 25.10 -5.51
CA PRO A 24 -19.08 25.42 -4.19
C PRO A 24 -20.48 26.05 -4.21
N GLU A 25 -20.86 26.72 -5.30
CA GLU A 25 -22.21 27.24 -5.51
C GLU A 25 -23.25 26.15 -5.78
N ASP A 26 -22.82 24.97 -6.25
CA ASP A 26 -23.70 23.85 -6.56
C ASP A 26 -23.87 22.91 -5.36
N ALA A 27 -22.85 22.77 -4.52
CA ALA A 27 -22.93 22.02 -3.26
C ALA A 27 -21.92 22.51 -2.22
N SER A 28 -22.37 22.57 -0.96
CA SER A 28 -21.60 23.13 0.15
C SER A 28 -20.39 22.29 0.57
N ASP A 29 -20.35 21.02 0.17
CA ASP A 29 -19.26 20.08 0.43
C ASP A 29 -18.29 19.97 -0.77
N ALA A 30 -18.38 20.89 -1.73
CA ALA A 30 -17.48 20.92 -2.88
C ALA A 30 -16.01 20.97 -2.45
N ARG A 31 -15.25 20.00 -2.93
CA ARG A 31 -13.81 19.91 -2.67
C ARG A 31 -13.07 20.94 -3.53
N ARG A 32 -12.42 21.91 -2.88
CA ARG A 32 -11.51 22.86 -3.53
C ARG A 32 -10.06 22.35 -3.48
N LEU A 33 -9.41 22.30 -4.64
CA LEU A 33 -7.98 22.07 -4.79
C LEU A 33 -7.26 23.40 -4.99
N VAL A 34 -6.18 23.62 -4.24
CA VAL A 34 -5.23 24.72 -4.48
C VAL A 34 -4.01 24.11 -5.18
N THR A 35 -3.89 24.30 -6.49
CA THR A 35 -3.00 23.48 -7.33
C THR A 35 -2.54 24.26 -8.58
N ARG A 36 -1.82 23.60 -9.49
CA ARG A 36 -1.38 24.13 -10.79
C ARG A 36 -1.85 23.25 -11.93
N THR A 37 -1.99 23.83 -13.12
CA THR A 37 -2.25 23.05 -14.35
C THR A 37 -1.02 22.21 -14.70
N ARG A 38 -1.23 20.91 -14.95
CA ARG A 38 -0.20 19.94 -15.38
C ARG A 38 -0.11 19.81 -16.90
N THR A 39 -1.19 20.12 -17.61
CA THR A 39 -1.28 20.02 -19.07
C THR A 39 -1.80 21.31 -19.69
N ALA A 40 -1.61 21.46 -21.00
CA ALA A 40 -2.42 22.40 -21.76
C ALA A 40 -3.89 21.96 -21.71
N ALA A 41 -4.82 22.90 -21.84
CA ALA A 41 -6.23 22.58 -22.00
C ALA A 41 -6.47 21.87 -23.34
N GLN A 42 -7.32 20.86 -23.33
CA GLN A 42 -7.66 20.03 -24.49
C GLN A 42 -9.18 19.87 -24.59
N GLN A 43 -9.66 19.36 -25.72
CA GLN A 43 -11.05 18.99 -25.92
C GLN A 43 -11.24 17.54 -25.46
N SER A 44 -12.14 17.28 -24.52
CA SER A 44 -12.54 15.92 -24.16
C SER A 44 -13.31 15.26 -25.29
N SER A 45 -13.47 13.93 -25.22
CA SER A 45 -14.36 13.19 -26.12
C SER A 45 -15.82 13.62 -26.05
N SER A 46 -16.27 14.19 -24.92
CA SER A 46 -17.61 14.76 -24.76
C SER A 46 -17.78 16.15 -25.41
N GLY A 47 -16.70 16.75 -25.91
CA GLY A 47 -16.77 18.11 -26.47
C GLY A 47 -16.65 19.22 -25.43
N ASP A 48 -16.20 18.91 -24.21
CA ASP A 48 -15.92 19.89 -23.16
C ASP A 48 -14.42 20.26 -23.11
N PRO A 49 -14.06 21.53 -22.89
CA PRO A 49 -12.67 21.91 -22.72
C PRO A 49 -12.22 21.55 -21.31
N VAL A 50 -11.12 20.80 -21.19
CA VAL A 50 -10.65 20.21 -19.94
C VAL A 50 -9.15 20.45 -19.72
N VAL A 51 -8.69 20.34 -18.48
CA VAL A 51 -7.27 20.41 -18.09
C VAL A 51 -6.98 19.40 -16.98
N TRP A 52 -5.74 18.90 -16.90
CA TRP A 52 -5.28 18.13 -15.74
C TRP A 52 -4.55 19.06 -14.78
N VAL A 53 -4.68 18.80 -13.49
CA VAL A 53 -4.01 19.56 -12.43
C VAL A 53 -3.15 18.64 -11.57
N GLU A 54 -2.18 19.21 -10.87
CA GLU A 54 -1.33 18.45 -9.94
C GLU A 54 -2.16 17.85 -8.79
N GLY A 55 -1.86 16.59 -8.44
CA GLY A 55 -2.52 15.86 -7.37
C GLY A 55 -3.88 15.23 -7.73
N GLU A 56 -4.44 15.51 -8.90
CA GLU A 56 -5.73 14.96 -9.35
C GLU A 56 -5.56 13.98 -10.53
N GLY A 57 -6.24 12.82 -10.43
CA GLY A 57 -6.07 11.73 -11.40
C GLY A 57 -6.89 11.95 -12.68
N SER A 58 -8.04 12.59 -12.55
CA SER A 58 -8.94 12.91 -13.64
C SER A 58 -8.69 14.31 -14.21
N TYR A 59 -9.20 14.55 -15.41
CA TYR A 59 -9.29 15.90 -15.96
C TYR A 59 -10.41 16.69 -15.28
N ILE A 60 -10.29 18.02 -15.31
CA ILE A 60 -11.26 18.96 -14.77
C ILE A 60 -11.74 19.86 -15.91
N VAL A 61 -13.05 19.97 -16.07
CA VAL A 61 -13.67 20.86 -17.07
C VAL A 61 -13.30 22.31 -16.74
N LEU A 62 -12.96 23.13 -17.73
CA LEU A 62 -12.51 24.52 -17.51
C LEU A 62 -13.55 25.41 -16.82
N THR A 63 -14.83 25.03 -16.83
CA THR A 63 -15.86 25.70 -16.04
C THR A 63 -15.68 25.49 -14.54
N HIS A 64 -14.88 24.51 -14.12
CA HIS A 64 -14.58 24.16 -12.72
C HIS A 64 -13.12 24.50 -12.36
N VAL A 65 -12.48 25.39 -13.11
CA VAL A 65 -11.10 25.83 -12.88
C VAL A 65 -11.06 27.35 -12.91
N ASP A 66 -10.71 27.95 -11.78
CA ASP A 66 -10.52 29.38 -11.65
C ASP A 66 -9.01 29.68 -11.64
N PRO A 67 -8.46 30.32 -12.68
CA PRO A 67 -7.07 30.77 -12.67
C PRO A 67 -6.91 31.88 -11.63
N VAL A 68 -5.85 31.79 -10.84
CA VAL A 68 -5.55 32.74 -9.77
C VAL A 68 -4.14 33.28 -9.90
N THR A 69 -3.87 34.40 -9.22
CA THR A 69 -2.52 34.93 -9.12
C THR A 69 -1.66 34.05 -8.21
N GLU A 70 -0.34 34.14 -8.38
CA GLU A 70 0.64 33.44 -7.54
C GLU A 70 0.46 33.79 -6.05
N ALA A 71 0.19 35.07 -5.73
CA ALA A 71 -0.04 35.53 -4.38
C ALA A 71 -1.32 34.95 -3.74
N GLU A 72 -2.42 34.85 -4.51
CA GLU A 72 -3.65 34.21 -4.05
C GLU A 72 -3.46 32.72 -3.80
N TRP A 73 -2.73 32.05 -4.69
CA TRP A 73 -2.38 30.64 -4.57
C TRP A 73 -1.53 30.37 -3.32
N GLU A 74 -0.46 31.14 -3.10
CA GLU A 74 0.40 31.00 -1.92
C GLU A 74 -0.37 31.24 -0.63
N LYS A 75 -1.24 32.26 -0.60
CA LYS A 75 -2.10 32.56 0.55
C LYS A 75 -3.05 31.39 0.85
N ALA A 76 -3.74 30.87 -0.17
CA ALA A 76 -4.67 29.74 -0.01
C ALA A 76 -3.94 28.45 0.40
N ARG A 77 -2.74 28.22 -0.13
CA ARG A 77 -1.87 27.10 0.25
C ARG A 77 -1.44 27.20 1.71
N ALA A 78 -1.04 28.38 2.17
CA ALA A 78 -0.63 28.62 3.55
C ALA A 78 -1.80 28.47 4.55
N ALA A 79 -3.02 28.79 4.13
CA ALA A 79 -4.23 28.60 4.93
C ALA A 79 -4.63 27.11 5.10
N GLY A 80 -4.06 26.20 4.30
CA GLY A 80 -4.48 24.80 4.27
C GLY A 80 -5.83 24.59 3.60
N ASP A 81 -6.38 25.59 2.91
CA ASP A 81 -7.72 25.54 2.33
C ASP A 81 -7.80 24.73 1.02
N GLY A 82 -6.68 24.14 0.60
CA GLY A 82 -6.71 23.09 -0.40
C GLY A 82 -7.05 21.81 0.32
N GLY A 83 -8.20 21.22 0.04
CA GLY A 83 -8.49 19.80 0.30
C GLY A 83 -7.58 18.90 -0.56
N GLY A 84 -6.29 19.24 -0.63
CA GLY A 84 -5.24 18.52 -1.30
C GLY A 84 -5.28 17.12 -0.76
N ARG A 85 -5.19 16.17 -1.69
CA ARG A 85 -4.89 14.79 -1.32
C ARG A 85 -3.72 14.87 -0.36
N VAL A 86 -3.95 14.37 0.84
CA VAL A 86 -2.90 14.18 1.79
C VAL A 86 -1.89 13.27 1.08
N ASN A 87 -0.73 13.82 0.70
CA ASN A 87 0.29 13.02 0.04
C ASN A 87 0.71 11.96 1.05
N ILE A 88 0.45 10.72 0.72
CA ILE A 88 0.75 9.57 1.56
C ILE A 88 1.98 8.93 0.95
N SER A 89 3.15 9.29 1.47
CA SER A 89 4.41 8.74 0.97
C SER A 89 4.81 7.51 1.78
N PRO A 90 5.06 6.34 1.13
CA PRO A 90 5.63 5.20 1.82
C PRO A 90 6.94 5.59 2.51
N VAL A 91 7.21 5.01 3.67
CA VAL A 91 8.47 5.18 4.41
C VAL A 91 9.25 3.90 4.25
N TYR A 92 10.47 4.01 3.74
CA TYR A 92 11.39 2.89 3.55
C TYR A 92 12.56 3.00 4.51
N CYS A 93 13.08 1.85 4.92
CA CYS A 93 14.38 1.82 5.58
C CYS A 93 15.48 2.22 4.56
N PRO A 94 16.43 3.10 4.92
CA PRO A 94 17.53 3.47 4.03
C PRO A 94 18.58 2.35 3.88
N ASP A 95 18.55 1.33 4.74
CA ASP A 95 19.41 0.15 4.57
C ASP A 95 18.88 -0.71 3.41
N THR A 96 19.69 -0.84 2.36
CA THR A 96 19.33 -1.59 1.14
C THR A 96 19.12 -3.08 1.35
N SER A 97 19.59 -3.63 2.47
CA SER A 97 19.37 -5.04 2.85
C SER A 97 18.08 -5.25 3.64
N CYS A 98 17.41 -4.17 4.06
CA CYS A 98 16.19 -4.20 4.84
C CYS A 98 14.95 -3.98 3.98
N PHE A 99 14.06 -4.97 3.96
CA PHE A 99 12.81 -4.92 3.19
C PHE A 99 11.64 -4.27 3.93
N TRP A 100 11.90 -3.65 5.08
CA TRP A 100 10.85 -3.01 5.87
C TRP A 100 10.31 -1.76 5.18
N SER A 101 8.99 -1.67 5.17
CA SER A 101 8.26 -0.47 4.78
C SER A 101 6.97 -0.38 5.61
N VAL A 102 6.47 0.84 5.80
CA VAL A 102 5.12 1.06 6.32
C VAL A 102 4.23 1.67 5.24
N HIS A 103 2.96 1.27 5.26
CA HIS A 103 1.91 1.93 4.48
C HIS A 103 2.02 3.44 4.71
N GLY A 104 1.96 4.20 3.61
CA GLY A 104 2.40 5.58 3.64
C GLY A 104 1.77 6.38 4.77
N ILE A 105 2.56 7.27 5.35
CA ILE A 105 2.10 8.23 6.33
C ILE A 105 1.95 9.55 5.57
N PRO A 106 0.85 10.28 5.77
CA PRO A 106 0.71 11.65 5.31
C PRO A 106 1.98 12.49 5.49
N ASP A 107 2.42 13.18 4.44
CA ASP A 107 3.63 14.01 4.46
C ASP A 107 3.53 15.14 5.49
N VAL A 108 2.32 15.61 5.78
CA VAL A 108 2.04 16.58 6.84
C VAL A 108 2.41 16.07 8.24
N TYR A 109 2.53 14.76 8.44
CA TYR A 109 2.99 14.14 9.68
C TYR A 109 4.47 13.75 9.61
N ALA A 110 5.32 14.72 9.24
CA ALA A 110 6.77 14.50 9.10
C ALA A 110 7.42 13.95 10.38
N GLU A 111 7.02 14.42 11.57
CA GLU A 111 7.51 13.89 12.85
C GLU A 111 7.14 12.41 13.06
N ALA A 112 5.92 12.02 12.69
CA ALA A 112 5.48 10.63 12.77
C ALA A 112 6.28 9.74 11.82
N ARG A 113 6.53 10.21 10.58
CA ARG A 113 7.39 9.51 9.60
C ARG A 113 8.80 9.29 10.16
N ALA A 114 9.41 10.33 10.70
CA ALA A 114 10.73 10.26 11.29
C ALA A 114 10.77 9.29 12.48
N TYR A 115 9.74 9.31 13.33
CA TYR A 115 9.63 8.41 14.46
C TYR A 115 9.51 6.95 14.03
N HIS A 116 8.58 6.63 13.12
CA HIS A 116 8.38 5.25 12.65
C HIS A 116 9.67 4.66 12.05
N LEU A 117 10.38 5.42 11.23
CA LEU A 117 11.66 4.98 10.67
C LEU A 117 12.71 4.75 11.77
N SER A 118 12.79 5.66 12.75
CA SER A 118 13.76 5.55 13.84
C SER A 118 13.44 4.39 14.79
N SER A 119 12.15 4.15 15.06
CA SER A 119 11.66 3.02 15.85
C SER A 119 12.07 1.70 15.19
N HIS A 120 11.83 1.58 13.88
CA HIS A 120 12.27 0.42 13.12
C HIS A 120 13.79 0.21 13.18
N ARG A 121 14.58 1.29 13.02
CA ARG A 121 16.05 1.21 13.13
C ARG A 121 16.52 0.82 14.53
N ALA A 122 15.82 1.22 15.58
CA ALA A 122 16.12 0.80 16.94
C ALA A 122 15.83 -0.68 17.20
N GLU A 123 14.85 -1.26 16.53
CA GLU A 123 14.46 -2.67 16.70
C GLU A 123 15.30 -3.61 15.85
N GLU A 124 15.45 -3.29 14.58
CA GLU A 124 16.03 -4.20 13.58
C GLU A 124 17.52 -3.93 13.33
N HIS A 125 17.96 -2.68 13.54
CA HIS A 125 19.33 -2.23 13.23
C HIS A 125 20.15 -1.84 14.47
N GLY A 126 19.56 -1.94 15.67
CA GLY A 126 20.23 -1.63 16.93
C GLY A 126 20.59 -0.16 17.12
N GLU A 127 19.98 0.74 16.35
CA GLU A 127 20.24 2.18 16.43
C GLU A 127 19.37 2.84 17.50
N PRO A 128 19.94 3.31 18.63
CA PRO A 128 19.12 3.82 19.72
C PRO A 128 18.34 5.07 19.32
N LEU A 129 17.11 5.18 19.81
CA LEU A 129 16.33 6.42 19.67
C LEU A 129 17.03 7.58 20.40
N THR A 130 16.99 8.76 19.80
CA THR A 130 17.40 10.01 20.44
C THR A 130 16.41 10.43 21.53
N ALA A 131 16.84 11.30 22.46
CA ALA A 131 15.98 11.82 23.52
C ALA A 131 14.74 12.56 22.96
N GLU A 132 14.89 13.27 21.84
CA GLU A 132 13.80 13.99 21.16
C GLU A 132 12.75 13.01 20.59
N GLN A 133 13.19 11.90 20.00
CA GLN A 133 12.30 10.85 19.47
C GLN A 133 11.55 10.12 20.59
N VAL A 134 12.22 9.85 21.71
CA VAL A 134 11.57 9.28 22.91
C VAL A 134 10.54 10.26 23.48
N ALA A 135 10.85 11.55 23.52
CA ALA A 135 9.93 12.58 23.98
C ALA A 135 8.71 12.72 23.04
N TYR A 136 8.93 12.65 21.71
CA TYR A 136 7.85 12.61 20.73
C TYR A 136 6.93 11.41 20.99
N ALA A 137 7.48 10.20 21.08
CA ALA A 137 6.70 8.97 21.30
C ALA A 137 5.79 9.08 22.53
N LYS A 138 6.36 9.54 23.66
CA LYS A 138 5.62 9.75 24.91
C LYS A 138 4.52 10.79 24.77
N ARG A 139 4.79 11.90 24.06
CA ARG A 139 3.82 12.98 23.84
C ARG A 139 2.60 12.52 23.05
N VAL A 140 2.80 11.66 22.04
CA VAL A 140 1.71 11.18 21.17
C VAL A 140 1.18 9.79 21.54
N GLY A 141 1.69 9.19 22.63
CA GLY A 141 1.24 7.88 23.13
C GLY A 141 1.67 6.69 22.28
N HIS A 142 2.75 6.81 21.49
CA HIS A 142 3.32 5.67 20.77
C HIS A 142 4.10 4.75 21.72
N PRO A 143 4.04 3.42 21.53
CA PRO A 143 4.90 2.49 22.25
C PRO A 143 6.37 2.74 21.88
N LEU A 144 7.26 2.61 22.86
CA LEU A 144 8.70 2.61 22.64
C LEU A 144 9.16 1.20 22.23
N PRO A 145 10.20 1.09 21.38
CA PRO A 145 10.86 -0.18 21.08
C PRO A 145 11.26 -0.97 22.33
N ASN A 146 11.05 -2.28 22.31
CA ASN A 146 11.42 -3.19 23.40
C ASN A 146 12.92 -3.13 23.77
N SER A 147 13.78 -2.71 22.83
CA SER A 147 15.22 -2.56 23.06
C SER A 147 15.55 -1.47 24.10
N LEU A 148 14.70 -0.45 24.25
CA LEU A 148 14.93 0.66 25.19
C LEU A 148 14.55 0.33 26.64
N ASP A 149 13.60 -0.58 26.86
CA ASP A 149 13.27 -1.05 28.23
C ASP A 149 14.46 -1.73 28.90
N THR A 150 15.38 -2.30 28.12
CA THR A 150 16.59 -2.94 28.67
C THR A 150 17.80 -2.01 28.84
N ALA A 151 17.85 -0.90 28.10
CA ALA A 151 18.99 0.03 28.15
C ALA A 151 18.90 1.00 29.34
N ALA A 152 17.69 1.40 29.75
CA ALA A 152 17.49 2.28 30.91
C ALA A 152 17.90 1.63 32.25
N GLU A 153 17.96 0.30 32.33
CA GLU A 153 18.35 -0.43 33.55
C GLU A 153 19.82 -0.87 33.60
N LYS A 154 20.62 -0.64 32.55
CA LYS A 154 22.02 -1.11 32.47
C LYS A 154 23.01 0.00 32.15
N HIS A 155 23.22 0.90 33.11
CA HIS A 155 24.44 1.69 33.18
C HIS A 155 25.36 1.08 34.25
N ASP A 156 26.04 -0.02 33.90
CA ASP A 156 27.28 -0.45 34.56
C ASP A 156 28.12 -1.22 33.53
N GLY A 157 29.27 -0.65 33.16
CA GLY A 157 29.99 -0.96 31.93
C GLY A 157 30.69 -2.32 31.90
N GLN A 158 30.07 -3.31 31.27
CA GLN A 158 30.77 -4.50 30.77
C GLN A 158 30.70 -4.61 29.23
N PRO A 159 31.83 -4.93 28.57
CA PRO A 159 31.90 -5.10 27.13
C PRO A 159 31.13 -6.36 26.70
N VAL A 160 30.36 -6.24 25.62
CA VAL A 160 29.55 -7.33 25.08
C VAL A 160 30.32 -8.01 23.95
N ASP A 161 30.83 -9.21 24.21
CA ASP A 161 31.41 -10.06 23.17
C ASP A 161 30.31 -10.59 22.24
N SER A 162 30.55 -10.47 20.94
CA SER A 162 29.64 -10.83 19.86
C SER A 162 29.65 -12.34 19.63
N ALA A 163 28.74 -13.07 20.28
CA ALA A 163 28.51 -14.49 20.02
C ALA A 163 27.35 -14.70 19.01
N PRO A 164 27.41 -15.76 18.16
CA PRO A 164 26.47 -15.95 17.06
C PRO A 164 25.03 -16.17 17.52
N SER A 165 24.11 -15.83 16.60
CA SER A 165 22.66 -15.78 16.77
C SER A 165 22.06 -17.04 17.41
N ARG A 166 21.87 -16.98 18.72
CA ARG A 166 21.08 -17.94 19.49
C ARG A 166 19.60 -17.77 19.15
N THR A 167 18.89 -18.89 18.95
CA THR A 167 17.44 -18.89 18.73
C THR A 167 16.73 -18.13 19.86
N VAL A 168 15.50 -17.66 19.62
CA VAL A 168 14.70 -16.97 20.65
C VAL A 168 14.57 -17.83 21.91
N LEU A 169 14.44 -19.15 21.74
CA LEU A 169 14.41 -20.15 22.81
C LEU A 169 15.71 -20.23 23.61
N ASP A 170 16.87 -20.19 22.94
CA ASP A 170 18.18 -20.23 23.62
C ASP A 170 18.44 -18.95 24.43
N ARG A 171 17.99 -17.79 23.93
CA ARG A 171 18.08 -16.51 24.66
C ARG A 171 17.17 -16.51 25.88
N ALA A 172 15.93 -17.00 25.75
CA ALA A 172 15.00 -17.14 26.87
C ALA A 172 15.56 -18.10 27.93
N ARG A 173 16.04 -19.28 27.53
CA ARG A 173 16.61 -20.28 28.43
C ARG A 173 17.83 -19.75 29.19
N HIS A 174 18.72 -19.02 28.51
CA HIS A 174 19.92 -18.48 29.14
C HIS A 174 19.61 -17.32 30.11
N ALA A 175 18.66 -16.44 29.77
CA ALA A 175 18.23 -15.35 30.63
C ALA A 175 17.57 -15.87 31.92
N LEU A 176 16.79 -16.96 31.83
CA LEU A 176 16.11 -17.58 32.96
C LEU A 176 17.05 -18.39 33.86
N THR A 177 18.02 -19.11 33.29
CA THR A 177 18.99 -19.91 34.06
C THR A 177 19.91 -19.03 34.90
N ALA A 178 20.20 -17.81 34.45
CA ALA A 178 21.14 -16.91 35.12
C ALA A 178 20.61 -16.23 36.40
N ARG A 179 19.30 -16.33 36.72
CA ARG A 179 18.71 -15.46 37.76
C ARG A 179 18.03 -16.12 38.97
N MET A 180 17.71 -17.42 39.04
CA MET A 180 16.69 -17.84 40.01
C MET A 180 16.89 -19.18 40.73
N THR A 181 16.83 -19.13 42.06
CA THR A 181 16.78 -20.26 43.03
C THR A 181 15.35 -20.73 43.36
N ASN A 182 14.34 -20.31 42.59
CA ASN A 182 12.95 -20.56 42.94
C ASN A 182 12.37 -21.73 42.13
N ALA A 183 12.29 -22.91 42.75
CA ALA A 183 11.86 -24.16 42.12
C ALA A 183 10.51 -24.06 41.38
N GLY A 184 9.59 -23.21 41.83
CA GLY A 184 8.30 -23.00 41.17
C GLY A 184 8.40 -22.38 39.78
N LEU A 185 9.36 -21.48 39.56
CA LEU A 185 9.57 -20.86 38.25
C LEU A 185 10.26 -21.81 37.27
N ARG A 186 11.08 -22.75 37.77
CA ARG A 186 11.66 -23.81 36.93
C ARG A 186 10.58 -24.72 36.36
N VAL A 187 9.61 -25.12 37.18
CA VAL A 187 8.47 -25.95 36.75
C VAL A 187 7.60 -25.20 35.74
N ALA A 188 7.31 -23.91 35.98
CA ALA A 188 6.56 -23.09 35.03
C ALA A 188 7.30 -22.96 33.68
N LEU A 189 8.62 -22.77 33.70
CA LEU A 189 9.44 -22.69 32.49
C LEU A 189 9.49 -24.03 31.72
N GLU A 190 9.68 -25.14 32.43
CA GLU A 190 9.64 -26.48 31.83
C GLU A 190 8.27 -26.73 31.15
N SER A 191 7.17 -26.31 31.79
CA SER A 191 5.83 -26.41 31.22
C SER A 191 5.65 -25.54 29.97
N VAL A 192 6.10 -24.28 29.99
CA VAL A 192 6.04 -23.39 28.83
C VAL A 192 6.90 -23.91 27.68
N THR A 193 8.10 -24.42 27.98
CA THR A 193 9.01 -24.99 26.98
C THR A 193 8.39 -26.23 26.31
N ALA A 194 7.79 -27.12 27.11
CA ALA A 194 7.09 -28.29 26.58
C ALA A 194 5.87 -27.90 25.72
N HIS A 195 5.12 -26.88 26.14
CA HIS A 195 3.99 -26.37 25.36
C HIS A 195 4.44 -25.76 24.03
N ALA A 196 5.51 -24.95 24.03
CA ALA A 196 6.09 -24.38 22.82
C ALA A 196 6.57 -25.47 21.84
N ALA A 197 7.26 -26.49 22.33
CA ALA A 197 7.71 -27.62 21.51
C ALA A 197 6.53 -28.38 20.87
N ARG A 198 5.41 -28.54 21.59
CA ARG A 198 4.19 -29.14 21.04
C ARG A 198 3.59 -28.30 19.92
N LEU A 199 3.50 -26.98 20.11
CA LEU A 199 3.00 -26.07 19.06
C LEU A 199 3.90 -26.07 17.83
N GLU A 200 5.22 -26.16 18.00
CA GLU A 200 6.15 -26.27 16.87
C GLU A 200 5.97 -27.59 16.10
N ALA A 201 5.73 -28.70 16.79
CA ALA A 201 5.42 -29.98 16.17
C ALA A 201 4.07 -29.93 15.40
N GLU A 202 3.02 -29.38 16.01
CA GLU A 202 1.71 -29.18 15.36
C GLU A 202 1.83 -28.29 14.10
N ARG A 203 2.61 -27.22 14.16
CA ARG A 203 2.91 -26.37 13.01
C ARG A 203 3.64 -27.14 11.91
N HIS A 204 4.61 -27.98 12.27
CA HIS A 204 5.36 -28.77 11.28
C HIS A 204 4.45 -29.76 10.55
N THR A 205 3.63 -30.52 11.27
CA THR A 205 2.64 -31.44 10.68
C THR A 205 1.63 -30.70 9.81
N THR A 206 1.19 -29.51 10.23
CA THR A 206 0.26 -28.69 9.43
C THR A 206 0.94 -28.22 8.14
N ASN A 207 2.21 -27.82 8.20
CA ASN A 207 2.96 -27.39 7.03
C ASN A 207 3.24 -28.54 6.07
N GLU A 208 3.51 -29.75 6.57
CA GLU A 208 3.62 -30.96 5.74
C GLU A 208 2.30 -31.27 5.04
N ALA A 209 1.18 -31.29 5.79
CA ALA A 209 -0.15 -31.51 5.21
C ALA A 209 -0.53 -30.45 4.16
N LEU A 210 -0.18 -29.18 4.39
CA LEU A 210 -0.37 -28.11 3.40
C LEU A 210 0.51 -28.30 2.17
N SER A 211 1.76 -28.74 2.34
CA SER A 211 2.67 -29.02 1.23
C SER A 211 2.17 -30.18 0.39
N GLU A 212 1.72 -31.27 1.01
CA GLU A 212 1.09 -32.40 0.34
C GLU A 212 -0.20 -31.98 -0.41
N ALA A 213 -1.03 -31.13 0.20
CA ALA A 213 -2.22 -30.60 -0.46
C ALA A 213 -1.88 -29.73 -1.68
N VAL A 214 -0.84 -28.89 -1.59
CA VAL A 214 -0.35 -28.08 -2.71
C VAL A 214 0.23 -28.97 -3.81
N GLU A 215 1.01 -30.00 -3.46
CA GLU A 215 1.52 -30.96 -4.44
C GLU A 215 0.39 -31.75 -5.12
N ALA A 216 -0.64 -32.15 -4.37
CA ALA A 216 -1.82 -32.80 -4.92
C ALA A 216 -2.58 -31.88 -5.89
N LEU A 217 -2.73 -30.59 -5.55
CA LEU A 217 -3.33 -29.58 -6.44
C LEU A 217 -2.49 -29.34 -7.71
N HIS A 218 -1.16 -29.43 -7.62
CA HIS A 218 -0.29 -29.32 -8.79
C HIS A 218 -0.26 -30.59 -9.65
N ALA A 219 -0.49 -31.77 -9.05
CA ALA A 219 -0.51 -33.05 -9.77
C ALA A 219 -1.77 -33.22 -10.64
N ASP A 220 -2.86 -32.55 -10.29
CA ASP A 220 -4.11 -32.55 -11.04
C ASP A 220 -4.63 -31.10 -11.22
N PRO A 221 -3.99 -30.30 -12.10
CA PRO A 221 -4.45 -28.94 -12.37
C PRO A 221 -5.87 -28.91 -12.95
N ASP A 222 -6.31 -30.01 -13.58
CA ASP A 222 -7.64 -30.16 -14.18
C ASP A 222 -8.75 -30.28 -13.12
N GLN A 223 -8.47 -30.83 -11.93
CA GLN A 223 -9.44 -30.87 -10.82
C GLN A 223 -9.88 -29.49 -10.30
N THR A 224 -9.06 -28.45 -10.49
CA THR A 224 -9.45 -27.06 -10.19
C THR A 224 -10.06 -26.32 -11.38
N ALA A 225 -10.02 -26.92 -12.57
CA ALA A 225 -10.37 -26.27 -13.83
C ALA A 225 -11.87 -26.34 -14.18
N GLU A 226 -12.66 -27.16 -13.50
CA GLU A 226 -14.09 -27.36 -13.82
C GLU A 226 -15.04 -26.76 -12.77
N ALA A 227 -14.77 -25.55 -12.29
CA ALA A 227 -15.89 -24.76 -11.80
C ALA A 227 -16.77 -24.46 -13.04
N PRO A 228 -18.04 -24.91 -13.09
CA PRO A 228 -18.89 -24.62 -14.23
C PRO A 228 -18.94 -23.10 -14.43
N PRO A 229 -18.98 -22.63 -15.69
CA PRO A 229 -19.06 -21.20 -15.98
C PRO A 229 -20.22 -20.63 -15.18
N ARG A 230 -19.91 -19.60 -14.38
CA ARG A 230 -20.90 -18.97 -13.52
C ARG A 230 -21.92 -18.27 -14.42
N ASP A 231 -23.21 -18.45 -14.13
CA ASP A 231 -24.25 -17.76 -14.88
C ASP A 231 -24.02 -16.24 -14.83
N ASP A 232 -24.07 -15.61 -16.01
CA ASP A 232 -23.86 -14.18 -16.13
C ASP A 232 -25.12 -13.42 -15.74
N ASP A 233 -25.07 -12.83 -14.55
CA ASP A 233 -26.05 -11.86 -14.10
C ASP A 233 -25.79 -10.52 -14.82
N ALA A 234 -26.71 -10.10 -15.68
CA ALA A 234 -26.63 -8.83 -16.40
C ALA A 234 -26.59 -7.60 -15.48
N SER A 235 -26.96 -7.75 -14.19
CA SER A 235 -26.84 -6.69 -13.18
C SER A 235 -25.48 -6.64 -12.48
N ASP A 236 -24.61 -7.63 -12.68
CA ASP A 236 -23.26 -7.64 -12.12
C ASP A 236 -22.35 -6.69 -12.88
N ASN A 237 -22.09 -5.53 -12.29
CA ASN A 237 -21.23 -4.48 -12.84
C ASN A 237 -19.75 -4.66 -12.48
N ARG A 238 -19.36 -5.75 -11.82
CA ARG A 238 -17.95 -6.04 -11.52
C ARG A 238 -17.21 -6.46 -12.79
N ARG A 239 -15.94 -6.09 -12.87
CA ARG A 239 -14.99 -6.56 -13.90
C ARG A 239 -14.60 -8.00 -13.61
N ARG A 240 -14.43 -8.80 -14.65
CA ARG A 240 -13.93 -10.18 -14.55
C ARG A 240 -12.41 -10.17 -14.59
N LEU A 241 -11.81 -11.03 -13.79
CA LEU A 241 -10.39 -11.29 -13.79
C LEU A 241 -10.15 -12.65 -14.43
N TYR A 242 -9.23 -12.69 -15.38
CA TYR A 242 -8.85 -13.90 -16.08
C TYR A 242 -7.39 -14.27 -15.83
N LEU A 243 -7.08 -15.55 -15.99
CA LEU A 243 -5.73 -16.06 -16.14
C LEU A 243 -5.65 -16.84 -17.45
N ASP A 244 -4.66 -16.54 -18.28
CA ASP A 244 -4.45 -17.27 -19.53
C ASP A 244 -3.59 -18.52 -19.36
N GLY A 245 -3.48 -19.35 -20.41
CA GLY A 245 -2.68 -20.57 -20.41
C GLY A 245 -1.17 -20.36 -20.25
N LYS A 246 -0.70 -19.11 -20.31
CA LYS A 246 0.70 -18.72 -20.06
C LYS A 246 0.90 -18.13 -18.66
N GLY A 247 -0.15 -18.02 -17.84
CA GLY A 247 -0.12 -17.45 -16.49
C GLY A 247 -0.23 -15.92 -16.46
N THR A 248 -0.57 -15.26 -17.56
CA THR A 248 -0.81 -13.81 -17.59
C THR A 248 -2.19 -13.50 -17.05
N ALA A 249 -2.28 -12.52 -16.15
CA ALA A 249 -3.56 -12.05 -15.62
C ALA A 249 -4.16 -10.98 -16.53
N TRP A 250 -5.47 -11.06 -16.76
CA TRP A 250 -6.25 -10.12 -17.56
C TRP A 250 -7.46 -9.61 -16.80
N ILE A 251 -7.99 -8.44 -17.19
CA ILE A 251 -9.20 -7.85 -16.63
C ILE A 251 -10.15 -7.42 -17.76
N SER A 252 -11.46 -7.65 -17.59
CA SER A 252 -12.46 -7.20 -18.55
C SER A 252 -12.68 -5.68 -18.53
N LEU A 253 -12.84 -5.09 -19.71
CA LEU A 253 -13.05 -3.66 -19.89
C LEU A 253 -14.47 -3.31 -20.35
N TYR A 254 -14.99 -3.99 -21.37
CA TYR A 254 -16.35 -3.79 -21.85
C TYR A 254 -16.75 -4.93 -22.79
N HIS A 255 -18.05 -4.98 -23.08
CA HIS A 255 -18.63 -5.89 -24.07
C HIS A 255 -19.13 -5.06 -25.24
N ASP A 256 -18.76 -5.43 -26.46
CA ASP A 256 -19.24 -4.79 -27.69
C ASP A 256 -19.59 -5.86 -28.73
N ASP A 257 -20.81 -5.84 -29.24
CA ASP A 257 -21.36 -6.79 -30.22
C ASP A 257 -21.07 -8.28 -29.89
N GLY A 258 -21.22 -8.65 -28.61
CA GLY A 258 -20.96 -10.01 -28.12
C GLY A 258 -19.47 -10.39 -28.02
N THR A 259 -18.57 -9.42 -28.22
CA THR A 259 -17.12 -9.54 -28.01
C THR A 259 -16.76 -8.97 -26.63
N GLU A 260 -16.05 -9.75 -25.82
CA GLU A 260 -15.52 -9.29 -24.55
C GLU A 260 -14.07 -8.80 -24.73
N TRP A 261 -13.84 -7.54 -24.41
CA TRP A 261 -12.54 -6.91 -24.49
C TRP A 261 -11.84 -6.96 -23.14
N ILE A 262 -10.61 -7.49 -23.12
CA ILE A 262 -9.77 -7.64 -21.94
C ILE A 262 -8.42 -6.93 -22.12
N VAL A 263 -7.79 -6.55 -21.02
CA VAL A 263 -6.42 -6.00 -20.98
C VAL A 263 -5.58 -6.73 -19.94
N PRO A 264 -4.26 -6.83 -20.17
CA PRO A 264 -3.38 -7.43 -19.18
C PRO A 264 -3.36 -6.56 -17.92
N VAL A 265 -3.42 -7.19 -16.74
CA VAL A 265 -3.34 -6.49 -15.45
C VAL A 265 -1.95 -5.89 -15.22
N GLN A 266 -0.92 -6.49 -15.84
CA GLN A 266 0.46 -6.03 -15.78
C GLN A 266 0.99 -5.73 -17.20
N GLY A 267 1.44 -4.49 -17.43
CA GLY A 267 2.06 -4.06 -18.68
C GLY A 267 2.04 -2.54 -18.84
N GLU A 268 3.08 -1.95 -19.47
CA GLU A 268 3.18 -0.49 -19.68
C GLU A 268 2.17 0.06 -20.71
N VAL A 269 1.61 -0.81 -21.55
CA VAL A 269 0.64 -0.43 -22.58
C VAL A 269 -0.53 -1.40 -22.53
N ALA A 270 -1.71 -0.88 -22.16
CA ALA A 270 -2.96 -1.62 -22.19
C ALA A 270 -3.40 -1.79 -23.66
N ILE A 271 -2.99 -2.92 -24.27
CA ILE A 271 -3.51 -3.33 -25.57
C ILE A 271 -4.77 -4.15 -25.32
N GLU A 272 -5.90 -3.60 -25.71
CA GLU A 272 -7.20 -4.28 -25.65
C GLU A 272 -7.19 -5.47 -26.61
N ARG A 273 -7.64 -6.63 -26.13
CA ARG A 273 -7.73 -7.85 -26.94
C ARG A 273 -9.08 -8.52 -26.72
N ASP A 274 -9.57 -9.18 -27.75
CA ASP A 274 -10.71 -10.08 -27.66
C ASP A 274 -10.33 -11.27 -26.77
N ALA A 275 -11.13 -11.52 -25.73
CA ALA A 275 -10.96 -12.65 -24.81
C ALA A 275 -10.87 -14.00 -25.53
N ARG A 276 -11.65 -14.22 -26.60
CA ARG A 276 -11.59 -15.46 -27.39
C ARG A 276 -10.27 -15.59 -28.11
N HIS A 277 -9.79 -14.50 -28.71
CA HIS A 277 -8.49 -14.48 -29.37
C HIS A 277 -7.35 -14.76 -28.40
N VAL A 278 -7.40 -14.20 -27.18
CA VAL A 278 -6.42 -14.50 -26.13
C VAL A 278 -6.48 -15.98 -25.76
N ALA A 279 -7.67 -16.55 -25.55
CA ALA A 279 -7.84 -17.96 -25.23
C ALA A 279 -7.26 -18.87 -26.34
N ASP A 280 -7.53 -18.56 -27.61
CA ASP A 280 -7.02 -19.31 -28.76
C ASP A 280 -5.48 -19.24 -28.86
N GLU A 281 -4.89 -18.08 -28.58
CA GLU A 281 -3.43 -17.87 -28.68
C GLU A 281 -2.66 -18.50 -27.52
N THR A 282 -3.22 -18.49 -26.31
CA THR A 282 -2.54 -18.96 -25.09
C THR A 282 -2.92 -20.38 -24.74
N GLY A 283 -3.92 -20.95 -25.42
CA GLY A 283 -4.46 -22.28 -25.19
C GLY A 283 -5.57 -22.32 -24.14
N SER A 284 -5.72 -21.30 -23.29
CA SER A 284 -6.84 -21.18 -22.35
C SER A 284 -7.00 -19.76 -21.81
N LEU A 285 -8.21 -19.42 -21.41
CA LEU A 285 -8.51 -18.23 -20.63
C LEU A 285 -9.57 -18.59 -19.60
N ARG A 286 -9.23 -18.54 -18.31
CA ARG A 286 -10.12 -18.92 -17.21
C ARG A 286 -10.48 -17.72 -16.34
N GLU A 287 -11.74 -17.56 -15.99
CA GLU A 287 -12.17 -16.57 -14.99
C GLU A 287 -11.69 -17.02 -13.60
N ILE A 288 -10.89 -16.19 -12.92
CA ILE A 288 -10.36 -16.45 -11.57
C ILE A 288 -11.05 -15.61 -10.49
N GLY A 289 -11.90 -14.67 -10.88
CA GLY A 289 -12.63 -13.82 -9.94
C GLY A 289 -13.26 -12.60 -10.59
N ARG A 290 -13.81 -11.72 -9.74
CA ARG A 290 -14.41 -10.44 -10.16
C ARG A 290 -13.99 -9.31 -9.20
N CYS A 291 -13.78 -8.11 -9.72
CA CYS A 291 -13.43 -6.91 -8.94
C CYS A 291 -14.28 -5.70 -9.34
N TRP A 292 -14.38 -4.72 -8.45
CA TRP A 292 -15.07 -3.45 -8.73
C TRP A 292 -14.21 -2.52 -9.60
#